data_AF-A0A7J4RGQ0-F1
#
_entry.id   AF-A0A7J4RGQ0-F1
#
_cell.length_a   1.000
_cell.length_b   1.000
_cell.length_c   1.000
_cell.angle_alpha   90.00
_cell.angle_beta   90.00
_cell.angle_gamma   90.00
#
_symmetry.space_group_name_H-M   'P 1'
#
loop_
_entity.id
_entity.type
_entity.pdbx_description
1 polymer ?
#
loop_
_entity_poly.entity_id
_entity_poly.type
_entity_poly.pdbx_seq_one_letter_code
_entity_poly.pdbx_strand_id
1 'polypeptide(L)'
;MNNLFGLADSPTILASLVVIYSVLLIMYFELSNGVLRYSMLDTSIRTNEVYVMNPKKIVGKYHRSLIINPIVATVLATLVLSANTILPWVVGILSEDTATRLSESVELGSVYGVALGTLFVFLVVGGLFALDLPTYIQKRREGNDE
;
A
#
# COMPACT_ATOMS: atom_id res chain seq x y z
N MET A 1 16.21 10.56 26.79
CA MET A 1 14.74 10.65 26.92
C MET A 1 13.96 9.80 25.89
N ASN A 2 14.62 9.10 24.94
CA ASN A 2 13.94 8.47 23.81
C ASN A 2 13.44 7.03 24.01
N ASN A 3 13.57 6.46 25.22
CA ASN A 3 13.27 5.05 25.46
C ASN A 3 12.54 4.85 26.79
N LEU A 4 11.42 5.55 26.98
CA LEU A 4 10.62 5.50 28.21
C LEU A 4 9.93 4.14 28.42
N PHE A 5 9.88 3.29 27.40
CA PHE A 5 9.19 2.00 27.43
C PHE A 5 10.02 0.83 26.85
N GLY A 6 11.31 1.00 26.53
CA GLY A 6 12.13 -0.06 25.92
C GLY A 6 11.62 -0.54 24.55
N LEU A 7 10.71 0.21 23.91
CA LEU A 7 10.02 -0.21 22.68
C LEU A 7 10.93 -0.20 21.46
N ALA A 8 12.00 0.61 21.49
CA ALA A 8 12.96 0.71 20.40
C ALA A 8 13.93 -0.49 20.35
N ASP A 9 14.11 -1.20 21.48
CA ASP A 9 15.11 -2.28 21.59
C ASP A 9 14.56 -3.65 21.17
N SER A 10 13.23 -3.76 20.99
CA SER A 10 12.59 -4.99 20.54
C SER A 10 12.31 -4.93 19.04
N PRO A 11 12.97 -5.76 18.20
CA PRO A 11 12.75 -5.79 16.76
C PRO A 11 11.30 -6.06 16.37
N THR A 12 10.60 -6.89 17.16
CA THR A 12 9.20 -7.24 16.91
C THR A 12 8.26 -6.09 17.21
N ILE A 13 8.51 -5.34 18.28
CA ILE A 13 7.72 -4.16 18.65
C ILE A 13 7.92 -3.07 17.60
N LEU A 14 9.16 -2.80 17.20
CA LEU A 14 9.45 -1.83 16.14
C LEU A 14 8.73 -2.18 14.83
N ALA A 15 8.82 -3.43 14.39
CA ALA A 15 8.12 -3.90 13.19
C ALA A 15 6.60 -3.74 13.32
N SER A 16 6.01 -4.10 14.47
CA SER A 16 4.58 -3.92 14.72
C SER A 16 4.14 -2.46 14.69
N LEU A 17 4.96 -1.56 15.24
CA LEU A 17 4.70 -0.11 15.23
C LEU A 17 4.69 0.45 13.81
N VAL A 18 5.65 0.02 12.99
CA VAL A 18 5.71 0.44 11.58
C VAL A 18 4.47 -0.05 10.82
N VAL A 19 4.05 -1.30 11.00
CA VAL A 19 2.83 -1.82 10.36
C VAL A 19 1.60 -1.03 10.81
N ILE A 20 1.43 -0.82 12.11
CA ILE A 20 0.30 -0.05 12.66
C ILE A 20 0.30 1.37 12.09
N TYR A 21 1.47 2.03 12.06
CA TYR A 21 1.62 3.37 11.52
C TYR A 21 1.24 3.43 10.03
N SER A 22 1.71 2.48 9.21
CA SER A 22 1.36 2.40 7.79
C SER A 22 -0.14 2.23 7.57
N VAL A 23 -0.80 1.37 8.36
CA VAL A 23 -2.25 1.15 8.27
C VAL A 23 -3.02 2.41 8.68
N LEU A 24 -2.63 3.05 9.79
CA LEU A 24 -3.26 4.29 10.26
C LEU A 24 -3.13 5.43 9.25
N LEU A 25 -1.96 5.58 8.62
CA LEU A 25 -1.76 6.57 7.55
C LEU A 25 -2.70 6.33 6.37
N ILE A 26 -2.80 5.08 5.91
CA ILE A 26 -3.67 4.74 4.78
C ILE A 26 -5.14 4.96 5.14
N MET A 27 -5.56 4.59 6.35
CA MET A 27 -6.91 4.90 6.83
C MET A 27 -7.15 6.40 6.93
N TYR A 28 -6.17 7.19 7.38
CA TYR A 28 -6.28 8.64 7.44
C TYR A 28 -6.52 9.24 6.05
N PHE A 29 -5.75 8.82 5.03
CA PHE A 29 -5.96 9.28 3.65
C PHE A 29 -7.32 8.84 3.10
N GLU A 30 -7.71 7.59 3.32
CA GLU A 30 -9.00 7.07 2.84
C GLU A 30 -10.19 7.81 3.45
N LEU A 31 -10.15 8.02 4.78
CA LEU A 31 -11.17 8.77 5.52
C LEU A 31 -11.23 10.22 5.08
N SER A 32 -10.07 10.88 4.94
CA SER A 32 -10.00 12.27 4.49
C SER A 32 -10.58 12.43 3.08
N ASN A 33 -10.23 11.53 2.15
CA ASN A 33 -10.75 11.54 0.79
C ASN A 33 -12.27 11.23 0.76
N GLY A 34 -12.73 10.35 1.65
CA GLY A 34 -14.15 10.06 1.84
C GLY A 34 -14.95 11.26 2.31
N VAL A 35 -14.43 12.00 3.30
CA VAL A 35 -15.06 13.24 3.80
C VAL A 35 -15.15 14.29 2.71
N LEU A 36 -14.09 14.52 1.94
CA LEU A 36 -14.10 15.46 0.82
C LEU A 36 -15.15 15.09 -0.22
N ARG A 37 -15.21 13.82 -0.60
CA ARG A 37 -16.19 13.32 -1.58
C ARG A 37 -17.63 13.42 -1.08
N TYR A 38 -17.87 13.15 0.20
CA TYR A 38 -19.18 13.28 0.81
C TYR A 38 -19.61 14.74 0.94
N SER A 39 -18.68 15.63 1.29
CA SER A 39 -18.92 17.08 1.38
C SER A 39 -19.27 17.70 0.01
N MET A 40 -18.59 17.27 -1.05
CA MET A 40 -18.96 17.64 -2.42
C MET A 40 -20.34 17.11 -2.81
N LEU A 41 -20.68 15.87 -2.42
CA LEU A 41 -22.01 15.30 -2.66
C LEU A 41 -23.11 16.11 -1.96
N ASP A 42 -22.94 16.41 -0.67
CA ASP A 42 -23.89 17.20 0.11
C ASP A 42 -24.08 18.61 -0.48
N THR A 43 -22.97 19.25 -0.87
CA THR A 43 -23.01 20.57 -1.53
C THR A 43 -23.74 20.51 -2.87
N SER A 44 -23.46 19.52 -3.72
CA SER A 44 -24.12 19.37 -5.04
C SER A 44 -25.64 19.16 -4.94
N ILE A 45 -26.10 18.43 -3.90
CA ILE A 45 -27.53 18.24 -3.62
C ILE A 45 -28.15 19.56 -3.16
N ARG A 46 -27.47 20.31 -2.29
CA ARG A 46 -27.96 21.58 -1.75
C ARG A 46 -28.01 22.70 -2.82
N THR A 47 -27.08 22.72 -3.77
CA THR A 47 -27.02 23.75 -4.83
C THR A 47 -27.89 23.43 -6.06
N ASN A 48 -28.65 22.33 -6.04
CA ASN A 48 -29.39 21.81 -7.21
C ASN A 48 -28.50 21.59 -8.45
N GLU A 49 -27.19 21.45 -8.24
CA GLU A 49 -26.27 20.93 -9.25
C GLU A 49 -26.43 19.42 -9.24
N VAL A 50 -27.56 18.94 -9.78
CA VAL A 50 -27.98 17.54 -9.74
C VAL A 50 -27.00 16.69 -10.55
N TYR A 51 -25.92 16.28 -9.91
CA TYR A 51 -25.28 15.03 -10.27
C TYR A 51 -26.31 13.95 -9.98
N VAL A 52 -26.76 13.28 -11.04
CA VAL A 52 -27.62 12.08 -10.99
C VAL A 52 -26.80 10.92 -10.41
N MET A 53 -26.29 11.09 -9.20
CA MET A 53 -25.40 10.17 -8.52
C MET A 53 -26.23 9.41 -7.50
N ASN A 54 -26.39 8.10 -7.71
CA ASN A 54 -27.09 7.24 -6.77
C ASN A 54 -26.29 7.15 -5.45
N PRO A 55 -26.71 7.82 -4.35
CA PRO A 55 -25.88 7.99 -3.16
C PRO A 55 -25.60 6.64 -2.49
N LYS A 56 -26.55 5.71 -2.54
CA LYS A 56 -26.42 4.34 -2.01
C LYS A 56 -25.27 3.56 -2.68
N LYS A 57 -25.08 3.73 -4.00
CA LYS A 57 -24.00 3.06 -4.75
C LYS A 57 -22.62 3.62 -4.39
N ILE A 58 -22.54 4.92 -4.06
CA ILE A 58 -21.29 5.60 -3.66
C ILE A 58 -20.88 5.15 -2.25
N VAL A 59 -21.80 5.17 -1.30
CA VAL A 59 -21.56 4.74 0.08
C VAL A 59 -21.15 3.26 0.15
N GLY A 60 -21.79 2.39 -0.64
CA GLY A 60 -21.44 0.97 -0.71
C GLY A 60 -20.02 0.72 -1.24
N LYS A 61 -19.59 1.44 -2.28
CA LYS A 61 -18.21 1.36 -2.79
C LYS A 61 -17.20 1.87 -1.75
N TYR A 62 -17.54 2.94 -1.05
CA TYR A 62 -16.69 3.53 -0.02
C TYR A 62 -16.49 2.58 1.17
N HIS A 63 -17.55 1.95 1.65
CA HIS A 63 -17.45 0.97 2.75
C HIS A 63 -16.56 -0.23 2.38
N ARG A 64 -16.62 -0.68 1.13
CA ARG A 64 -15.74 -1.76 0.66
C ARG A 64 -14.28 -1.32 0.59
N SER A 65 -14.01 -0.08 0.14
CA SER A 65 -12.67 0.50 0.09
C SER A 65 -12.05 0.66 1.49
N LEU A 66 -12.87 1.10 2.46
CA LEU A 66 -12.47 1.29 3.85
C LEU A 66 -12.01 -0.01 4.53
N ILE A 67 -12.45 -1.17 4.04
CA ILE A 67 -12.01 -2.49 4.54
C ILE A 67 -10.83 -3.02 3.73
N ILE A 68 -10.90 -2.95 2.39
CA ILE A 68 -9.89 -3.57 1.53
C ILE A 68 -8.53 -2.87 1.65
N ASN A 69 -8.52 -1.53 1.66
CA ASN A 69 -7.29 -0.75 1.65
C ASN A 69 -6.40 -1.01 2.89
N PRO A 70 -6.91 -1.01 4.13
CA PRO A 70 -6.08 -1.33 5.30
C PRO A 70 -5.62 -2.80 5.33
N ILE A 71 -6.38 -3.74 4.76
CA ILE A 71 -5.94 -5.13 4.63
C ILE A 71 -4.75 -5.21 3.67
N VAL A 72 -4.86 -4.61 2.49
CA VAL A 72 -3.77 -4.57 1.50
C VAL A 72 -2.54 -3.86 2.09
N ALA A 73 -2.75 -2.76 2.81
CA ALA A 73 -1.70 -2.05 3.53
C ALA A 73 -0.94 -2.93 4.52
N THR A 74 -1.68 -3.68 5.36
CA THR A 74 -1.09 -4.59 6.34
C THR A 74 -0.21 -5.63 5.65
N VAL A 75 -0.76 -6.29 4.62
CA VAL A 75 -0.05 -7.34 3.87
C VAL A 75 1.21 -6.77 3.22
N LEU A 76 1.11 -5.63 2.54
CA LEU A 76 2.25 -4.98 1.90
C LEU A 76 3.31 -4.54 2.91
N ALA A 77 2.93 -3.90 4.01
CA ALA A 77 3.86 -3.46 5.04
C ALA A 77 4.63 -4.64 5.64
N THR A 78 3.94 -5.75 5.93
CA THR A 78 4.60 -6.99 6.41
C THR A 78 5.56 -7.56 5.38
N LEU A 79 5.18 -7.58 4.09
CA LEU A 79 6.06 -8.06 3.02
C LEU A 79 7.31 -7.19 2.87
N VAL A 80 7.15 -5.86 2.89
CA VAL A 80 8.26 -4.91 2.75
C VAL A 80 9.23 -5.01 3.93
N LEU A 81 8.72 -5.12 5.17
CA LEU A 81 9.57 -5.31 6.35
C LEU A 81 10.34 -6.65 6.30
N SER A 82 9.77 -7.67 5.66
CA SER A 82 10.41 -8.97 5.49
C SER A 82 11.49 -8.97 4.40
N ALA A 83 11.66 -7.89 3.63
CA ALA A 83 12.64 -7.81 2.54
C ALA A 83 14.06 -8.06 3.02
N ASN A 84 14.43 -7.58 4.21
CA ASN A 84 15.75 -7.79 4.80
C ASN A 84 16.03 -9.26 5.19
N THR A 85 15.01 -10.12 5.19
CA THR A 85 15.16 -11.57 5.37
C THR A 85 15.06 -12.32 4.03
N ILE A 86 14.14 -11.89 3.16
CA ILE A 86 13.91 -12.53 1.86
C ILE A 86 15.09 -12.32 0.92
N LEU A 87 15.66 -11.12 0.87
CA LEU A 87 16.72 -10.78 -0.09
C LEU A 87 18.00 -11.58 0.16
N PRO A 88 18.56 -11.62 1.39
CA PRO A 88 19.74 -12.43 1.65
C PRO A 88 19.47 -13.93 1.44
N TRP A 89 18.25 -14.38 1.74
CA TRP A 89 17.87 -15.78 1.51
C TRP A 89 17.90 -16.17 0.03
N VAL A 90 17.35 -15.33 -0.86
CA VAL A 90 17.42 -15.58 -2.33
C VAL A 90 18.86 -15.51 -2.84
N VAL A 91 19.64 -14.52 -2.41
CA VAL A 91 21.03 -14.36 -2.84
C VAL A 91 21.93 -15.49 -2.30
N GLY A 92 21.62 -16.04 -1.13
CA GLY A 92 22.36 -17.13 -0.51
C GLY A 92 22.35 -18.42 -1.33
N ILE A 93 21.37 -18.61 -2.20
CA ILE A 93 21.32 -19.74 -3.14
C ILE A 93 22.43 -19.62 -4.21
N LEU A 94 22.85 -18.39 -4.53
CA LEU A 94 23.87 -18.11 -5.54
C LEU A 94 25.26 -17.94 -4.92
N SER A 95 25.36 -17.17 -3.82
CA SER A 95 26.61 -16.93 -3.11
C SER A 95 26.40 -16.63 -1.62
N GLU A 96 26.96 -17.49 -0.78
CA GLU A 96 26.86 -17.40 0.68
C GLU A 96 27.60 -16.15 1.22
N ASP A 97 28.80 -15.86 0.71
CA ASP A 97 29.58 -14.67 1.11
C ASP A 97 28.86 -13.35 0.80
N THR A 98 28.11 -13.29 -0.30
CA THR A 98 27.37 -12.07 -0.67
C THR A 98 26.12 -11.94 0.19
N ALA A 99 25.42 -13.04 0.46
CA ALA A 99 24.25 -13.05 1.32
C ALA A 99 24.56 -12.60 2.76
N THR A 100 25.66 -13.09 3.34
CA THR A 100 26.10 -12.68 4.68
C THR A 100 26.34 -11.17 4.74
N ARG A 101 27.09 -10.63 3.77
CA ARG A 101 27.35 -9.18 3.67
C ARG A 101 26.07 -8.37 3.50
N LEU A 102 25.11 -8.85 2.70
CA LEU A 102 23.82 -8.18 2.52
C LEU A 102 22.99 -8.18 3.81
N SER A 103 23.00 -9.28 4.57
CA SER A 103 22.30 -9.38 5.85
C SER A 103 22.87 -8.46 6.93
N GLU A 104 24.18 -8.23 6.90
CA GLU A 104 24.89 -7.33 7.82
C GLU A 104 24.86 -5.86 7.37
N SER A 105 24.44 -5.60 6.12
CA SER A 105 24.44 -4.27 5.54
C SER A 105 23.27 -3.43 6.05
N VAL A 106 23.58 -2.38 6.81
CA VAL A 106 22.62 -1.32 7.22
C VAL A 106 22.03 -0.59 6.00
N GLU A 107 22.78 -0.57 4.89
CA GLU A 107 22.35 0.00 3.61
C GLU A 107 21.20 -0.78 2.97
N LEU A 108 21.02 -2.06 3.30
CA LEU A 108 19.93 -2.89 2.77
C LEU A 108 18.58 -2.41 3.30
N GLY A 109 18.52 -2.06 4.59
CA GLY A 109 17.30 -1.56 5.22
C GLY A 109 16.95 -0.11 4.89
N SER A 110 17.83 0.63 4.21
CA SER A 110 17.67 2.06 3.96
C SER A 110 17.79 2.43 2.47
N VAL A 111 18.98 2.40 1.89
CA VAL A 111 19.24 2.90 0.54
C VAL A 111 18.93 1.85 -0.54
N TYR A 112 19.45 0.63 -0.39
CA TYR A 112 19.21 -0.43 -1.37
C TYR A 112 17.77 -0.95 -1.27
N GLY A 113 17.18 -0.98 -0.08
CA GLY A 113 15.76 -1.32 0.09
C GLY A 113 14.84 -0.37 -0.67
N VAL A 114 15.11 0.94 -0.62
CA VAL A 114 14.36 1.92 -1.42
C VAL A 114 14.56 1.67 -2.91
N ALA A 115 15.81 1.55 -3.39
CA ALA A 115 16.11 1.32 -4.80
C ALA A 115 15.47 0.03 -5.35
N LEU A 116 15.50 -1.05 -4.56
CA LEU A 116 14.90 -2.33 -4.92
C LEU A 116 13.37 -2.24 -4.92
N GLY A 117 12.79 -1.50 -3.98
CA GLY A 117 11.36 -1.19 -3.95
C GLY A 117 10.91 -0.40 -5.19
N THR A 118 11.67 0.63 -5.61
CA THR A 118 11.37 1.37 -6.84
C THR A 118 11.46 0.46 -8.05
N LEU A 119 12.53 -0.34 -8.16
CA LEU A 119 12.68 -1.29 -9.26
C LEU A 119 11.52 -2.30 -9.32
N PHE A 120 11.08 -2.82 -8.18
CA PHE A 120 9.93 -3.73 -8.10
C PHE A 120 8.64 -3.06 -8.61
N VAL A 121 8.33 -1.85 -8.15
CA VAL A 121 7.16 -1.10 -8.62
C VAL A 121 7.25 -0.87 -10.12
N PHE A 122 8.41 -0.50 -10.65
CA PHE A 122 8.63 -0.32 -12.08
C PHE A 122 8.39 -1.61 -12.88
N LEU A 123 8.87 -2.75 -12.40
CA LEU A 123 8.64 -4.04 -13.07
C LEU A 123 7.16 -4.45 -13.05
N VAL A 124 6.48 -4.29 -11.92
CA VAL A 124 5.06 -4.63 -11.81
C VAL A 124 4.22 -3.72 -12.69
N VAL A 125 4.38 -2.39 -12.56
CA VAL A 125 3.63 -1.42 -13.36
C VAL A 125 3.97 -1.58 -14.84
N GLY A 126 5.26 -1.66 -15.18
CA GLY A 126 5.72 -1.87 -16.56
C GLY A 126 5.17 -3.17 -17.17
N GLY A 127 5.15 -4.27 -16.41
CA GLY A 127 4.56 -5.53 -16.84
C GLY A 127 3.05 -5.44 -17.07
N LEU A 128 2.32 -4.75 -16.18
CA LEU A 128 0.88 -4.50 -16.36
C LEU A 128 0.58 -3.72 -17.64
N PHE A 129 1.39 -2.69 -17.94
CA PHE A 129 1.26 -1.92 -19.17
C PHE A 129 1.66 -2.73 -20.41
N ALA A 130 2.74 -3.53 -20.32
CA ALA A 130 3.16 -4.40 -21.42
C ALA A 130 2.11 -5.45 -21.80
N LEU A 131 1.30 -5.89 -20.82
CA LEU A 131 0.19 -6.83 -21.03
C LEU A 131 -1.14 -6.14 -21.42
N ASP A 132 -1.16 -4.82 -21.59
CA ASP A 132 -2.36 -4.01 -21.83
C ASP A 132 -3.50 -4.28 -20.83
N LEU A 133 -3.13 -4.65 -19.59
CA LEU A 133 -4.06 -5.03 -18.55
C LEU A 133 -5.05 -3.90 -18.17
N PRO A 134 -4.62 -2.62 -18.08
CA PRO A 134 -5.53 -1.52 -17.79
C PRO A 134 -6.68 -1.43 -18.79
N THR A 135 -6.37 -1.50 -20.09
CA THR A 135 -7.35 -1.41 -21.18
C THR A 135 -8.28 -2.61 -21.18
N TYR A 136 -7.75 -3.81 -20.92
CA TYR A 136 -8.55 -5.02 -20.77
C TYR A 136 -9.58 -4.91 -19.63
N ILE A 137 -9.15 -4.41 -18.46
CA ILE A 137 -10.02 -4.21 -17.30
C ILE A 137 -11.09 -3.15 -17.60
N GLN A 138 -10.71 -2.08 -18.31
CA GLN A 138 -11.65 -1.03 -18.71
C GLN A 138 -12.74 -1.57 -19.64
N LYS A 139 -12.36 -2.26 -20.72
CA LYS A 139 -13.31 -2.85 -21.67
C LYS A 139 -14.27 -3.84 -21.01
N ARG A 140 -13.77 -4.65 -20.05
CA ARG A 140 -14.61 -5.60 -19.29
C ARG A 140 -15.61 -4.90 -18.37
N ARG A 141 -15.29 -3.71 -17.86
CA ARG A 141 -16.22 -2.92 -17.05
C ARG A 141 -17.31 -2.29 -17.92
N GLU A 142 -16.92 -1.72 -19.05
CA GLU A 142 -17.84 -1.07 -20.00
C GLU A 142 -18.84 -2.09 -20.57
N GLY A 143 -18.39 -3.29 -20.96
CA GLY A 143 -19.29 -4.34 -21.48
C GLY A 143 -20.19 -5.03 -20.45
N ASN A 144 -20.06 -4.71 -19.15
CA ASN A 144 -20.95 -5.19 -18.09
C ASN A 144 -22.00 -4.12 -17.69
N ASP A 145 -21.85 -2.88 -18.15
CA ASP A 145 -22.77 -1.77 -17.90
C ASP A 145 -23.78 -1.58 -19.07
N GLU A 146 -23.71 -2.42 -20.12
CA GLU A 146 -24.74 -2.62 -21.18
C GLU A 146 -25.65 -3.82 -20.84
#